data_AF-A0A961VDC3-F1
#
_entry.id   AF-A0A961VDC3-F1
#
_cell.length_a   1.000
_cell.length_b   1.000
_cell.length_c   1.000
_cell.angle_alpha   90.00
_cell.angle_beta   90.00
_cell.angle_gamma   90.00
#
_symmetry.space_group_name_H-M   'P 1'
#
loop_
_entity.id
_entity.type
_entity.pdbx_description
1 polymer ?
#
loop_
_entity_poly.entity_id
_entity_poly.type
_entity_poly.pdbx_seq_one_letter_code
_entity_poly.pdbx_strand_id
1 'polypeptide(L)'
;MSSDGANLDCADCHAFTAHEIQGSRYAVRTSDSAGLDPLHGPRATCESCHGSRPMKDERLNNHTDRVACQTCHIPSFARGGVPTRTVWDWSTAGERDRKGRALVKKDDEKRITYATQKGSFEFASNVTPTYKWFNGDITFRLPGEKIDPSSEVLINAIHGDETDPKSRIYPMKIMRAKQPYDEGNQTLLPYQLAGRDRDAYWTSYKWDRALKAGADATGLDFSGKSGFVSTAMAWPITHMVAPKENALECDSCHTRQGRLADLAGFYVPGRDNFEWLDKAGFIAALMALVGVVLHGLGRFAMSFRKR
;
A
#
# COMPACT_ATOMS: atom_id res chain seq x y z
N MET A 1 14.96 17.59 1.42
CA MET A 1 14.69 17.33 2.86
C MET A 1 13.88 18.49 3.41
N SER A 2 13.64 18.61 4.71
CA SER A 2 12.91 19.76 5.28
C SER A 2 13.90 20.79 5.82
N SER A 3 14.21 21.80 5.00
CA SER A 3 15.13 22.91 5.32
C SER A 3 14.74 23.63 6.61
N ASP A 4 13.43 23.77 6.82
CA ASP A 4 12.84 24.57 7.90
C ASP A 4 12.54 23.70 9.14
N GLY A 5 13.06 22.47 9.16
CA GLY A 5 12.89 21.48 10.23
C GLY A 5 14.23 20.85 10.60
N ALA A 6 14.24 19.54 10.88
CA ALA A 6 15.46 18.83 11.27
C ALA A 6 16.50 18.68 10.12
N ASN A 7 16.15 19.04 8.88
CA ASN A 7 16.97 18.96 7.67
C ASN A 7 17.83 17.69 7.50
N LEU A 8 17.35 16.55 8.00
CA LEU A 8 18.05 15.26 7.91
C LEU A 8 18.29 14.86 6.45
N ASP A 9 19.50 14.42 6.13
CA ASP A 9 19.86 13.80 4.86
C ASP A 9 19.63 12.28 4.90
N CYS A 10 19.69 11.64 3.73
CA CYS A 10 19.41 10.20 3.61
C CYS A 10 20.27 9.33 4.54
N ALA A 11 21.53 9.72 4.76
CA ALA A 11 22.50 8.96 5.55
C ALA A 11 22.26 9.00 7.06
N ASP A 12 21.50 9.97 7.57
CA ASP A 12 21.21 10.11 9.01
C ASP A 12 20.34 8.95 9.52
N CYS A 13 19.48 8.40 8.65
CA CYS A 13 18.73 7.17 8.90
C CYS A 13 19.38 5.95 8.22
N HIS A 14 19.76 6.06 6.95
CA HIS A 14 20.41 4.98 6.20
C HIS A 14 21.91 4.94 6.51
N ALA A 15 22.25 4.60 7.76
CA ALA A 15 23.63 4.51 8.22
C ALA A 15 24.45 3.52 7.36
N PHE A 16 25.68 3.91 7.03
CA PHE A 16 26.62 3.14 6.21
C PHE A 16 27.74 2.57 7.09
N THR A 17 27.81 1.24 7.21
CA THR A 17 28.88 0.55 7.97
C THR A 17 29.48 -0.54 7.10
N ALA A 18 30.80 -0.52 6.88
CA ALA A 18 31.51 -1.50 6.04
C ALA A 18 30.94 -1.70 4.61
N HIS A 19 30.37 -0.65 4.02
CA HIS A 19 29.58 -0.64 2.77
C HIS A 19 28.18 -1.30 2.82
N GLU A 20 27.74 -1.79 3.98
CA GLU A 20 26.34 -2.16 4.21
C GLU A 20 25.50 -0.93 4.54
N ILE A 21 24.36 -0.77 3.86
CA ILE A 21 23.42 0.32 4.04
C ILE A 21 22.23 -0.19 4.88
N GLN A 22 21.99 0.42 6.03
CA GLN A 22 20.82 0.07 6.86
C GLN A 22 19.50 0.46 6.16
N GLY A 23 18.40 -0.23 6.46
CA GLY A 23 17.08 0.06 5.91
C GLY A 23 16.81 -0.48 4.50
N SER A 24 17.22 -1.72 4.23
CA SER A 24 16.95 -2.38 2.94
C SER A 24 15.45 -2.53 2.65
N ARG A 25 15.04 -2.14 1.44
CA ARG A 25 13.67 -2.35 0.91
C ARG A 25 13.26 -3.83 0.79
N TYR A 26 14.23 -4.74 0.89
CA TYR A 26 14.04 -6.20 0.79
C TYR A 26 13.99 -6.90 2.15
N ALA A 27 14.35 -6.19 3.23
CA ALA A 27 14.39 -6.71 4.60
C ALA A 27 13.86 -5.64 5.55
N VAL A 28 12.57 -5.31 5.40
CA VAL A 28 11.92 -4.23 6.13
C VAL A 28 11.57 -4.70 7.53
N ARG A 29 12.06 -4.00 8.56
CA ARG A 29 11.65 -4.24 9.94
C ARG A 29 10.32 -3.54 10.21
N THR A 30 9.31 -4.30 10.60
CA THR A 30 7.98 -3.75 10.96
C THR A 30 7.96 -3.19 12.36
N SER A 31 8.81 -3.71 13.24
CA SER A 31 9.06 -3.25 14.61
C SER A 31 10.54 -3.33 14.95
N ASP A 32 10.96 -2.55 15.93
CA ASP A 32 12.32 -2.59 16.46
C ASP A 32 12.32 -2.51 17.99
N SER A 33 12.93 -3.51 18.61
CA SER A 33 13.01 -3.71 20.05
C SER A 33 14.45 -3.62 20.58
N ALA A 34 15.42 -3.25 19.73
CA ALA A 34 16.81 -3.05 20.14
C ALA A 34 17.00 -1.88 21.13
N GLY A 35 16.00 -1.01 21.27
CA GLY A 35 15.99 0.14 22.17
C GLY A 35 16.31 1.45 21.46
N LEU A 36 16.45 2.52 22.26
CA LEU A 36 16.93 3.81 21.77
C LEU A 36 18.43 3.73 21.51
N ASP A 37 18.78 3.56 20.24
CA ASP A 37 20.15 3.61 19.76
C ASP A 37 20.24 4.51 18.51
N PRO A 38 20.65 5.78 18.69
CA PRO A 38 20.90 6.71 17.59
C PRO A 38 22.35 6.69 17.02
N LEU A 39 23.24 5.71 17.35
CA LEU A 39 24.68 5.75 17.01
C LEU A 39 25.27 4.87 15.87
N HIS A 40 25.86 3.67 15.95
CA HIS A 40 25.52 2.35 16.53
C HIS A 40 24.37 1.60 15.81
N GLY A 41 23.38 0.98 16.48
CA GLY A 41 22.27 0.08 15.98
C GLY A 41 21.42 0.36 14.69
N PRO A 42 20.30 -0.36 14.47
CA PRO A 42 19.70 -0.63 13.14
C PRO A 42 18.80 0.49 12.54
N ARG A 43 19.40 1.65 12.24
CA ARG A 43 18.79 3.00 12.21
C ARG A 43 17.75 3.41 11.14
N ALA A 44 17.14 2.48 10.41
CA ALA A 44 16.05 2.84 9.48
C ALA A 44 14.64 2.65 10.08
N THR A 45 14.54 2.65 11.41
CA THR A 45 13.34 2.36 12.20
C THR A 45 12.92 3.59 13.01
N CYS A 46 11.62 3.79 13.24
CA CYS A 46 11.15 4.93 14.03
C CYS A 46 11.57 4.79 15.50
N GLU A 47 11.54 3.56 16.02
CA GLU A 47 11.83 3.25 17.41
C GLU A 47 13.30 3.44 17.79
N SER A 48 14.26 3.34 16.85
CA SER A 48 15.68 3.59 17.14
C SER A 48 15.98 5.01 17.66
N CYS A 49 15.18 6.00 17.25
CA CYS A 49 15.31 7.40 17.66
C CYS A 49 14.16 7.91 18.55
N HIS A 50 12.96 7.29 18.51
CA HIS A 50 11.79 7.72 19.29
C HIS A 50 11.36 6.72 20.38
N GLY A 51 11.89 5.49 20.37
CA GLY A 51 11.39 4.40 21.20
C GLY A 51 10.04 3.85 20.70
N SER A 52 9.59 2.76 21.32
CA SER A 52 8.35 2.08 20.93
C SER A 52 7.06 2.72 21.46
N ARG A 53 7.15 3.60 22.47
CA ARG A 53 5.99 4.24 23.13
C ARG A 53 6.20 5.76 23.33
N PRO A 54 6.31 6.57 22.25
CA PRO A 54 6.67 8.00 22.35
C PRO A 54 5.51 8.95 22.67
N MET A 55 4.25 8.49 22.71
CA MET A 55 3.09 9.36 22.93
C MET A 55 2.84 9.62 24.42
N LYS A 56 2.23 10.77 24.73
CA LYS A 56 1.72 11.09 26.08
C LYS A 56 0.38 10.43 26.40
N ASP A 57 -0.39 10.04 25.39
CA ASP A 57 -1.61 9.23 25.57
C ASP A 57 -1.26 7.75 25.42
N GLU A 58 -1.42 7.00 26.50
CA GLU A 58 -1.14 5.57 26.55
C GLU A 58 -2.07 4.76 25.62
N ARG A 59 -3.23 5.30 25.24
CA ARG A 59 -4.08 4.70 24.20
C ARG A 59 -3.37 4.67 22.85
N LEU A 60 -2.62 5.72 22.50
CA LEU A 60 -1.81 5.76 21.28
C LEU A 60 -0.59 4.84 21.40
N ASN A 61 0.04 4.74 22.58
CA ASN A 61 1.13 3.77 22.82
C ASN A 61 0.64 2.30 22.72
N ASN A 62 -0.64 2.01 22.99
CA ASN A 62 -1.21 0.69 22.72
C ASN A 62 -1.47 0.42 21.22
N HIS A 63 -1.52 1.45 20.38
CA HIS A 63 -1.66 1.25 18.93
C HIS A 63 -0.34 0.81 18.29
N THR A 64 0.82 1.26 18.78
CA THR A 64 2.14 0.86 18.23
C THR A 64 2.45 -0.62 18.36
N ASP A 65 1.69 -1.36 19.16
CA ASP A 65 1.80 -2.81 19.25
C ASP A 65 1.29 -3.50 17.97
N ARG A 66 0.35 -2.89 17.24
CA ARG A 66 -0.30 -3.45 16.03
C ARG A 66 -0.38 -2.51 14.82
N VAL A 67 -0.01 -1.24 14.96
CA VAL A 67 -0.06 -0.21 13.91
C VAL A 67 1.32 0.41 13.78
N ALA A 68 1.90 0.39 12.58
CA ALA A 68 3.22 0.96 12.34
C ALA A 68 3.17 2.49 12.43
N CYS A 69 4.23 3.13 12.95
CA CYS A 69 4.31 4.59 13.07
C CYS A 69 4.03 5.30 11.73
N GLN A 70 4.48 4.68 10.64
CA GLN A 70 4.26 5.09 9.25
C GLN A 70 2.76 5.21 8.90
N THR A 71 1.89 4.33 9.41
CA THR A 71 0.43 4.37 9.15
C THR A 71 -0.17 5.67 9.67
N CYS A 72 0.15 6.08 10.89
CA CYS A 72 -0.39 7.30 11.49
C CYS A 72 0.31 8.57 10.94
N HIS A 73 1.62 8.52 10.73
CA HIS A 73 2.42 9.72 10.39
C HIS A 73 2.63 9.96 8.88
N ILE A 74 2.16 9.07 8.00
CA ILE A 74 2.22 9.27 6.54
C ILE A 74 0.80 9.16 5.95
N PRO A 75 -0.09 10.15 6.22
CA PRO A 75 -1.50 10.11 5.81
C PRO A 75 -1.69 10.12 4.28
N SER A 76 -0.69 10.62 3.54
CA SER A 76 -0.61 10.58 2.09
C SER A 76 0.83 10.71 1.58
N PHE A 77 1.12 10.12 0.42
CA PHE A 77 2.42 10.20 -0.27
C PHE A 77 2.29 10.91 -1.62
N ALA A 78 3.41 11.14 -2.31
CA ALA A 78 3.46 12.02 -3.50
C ALA A 78 2.88 13.43 -3.21
N ARG A 79 3.30 14.00 -2.08
CA ARG A 79 3.00 15.38 -1.67
C ARG A 79 3.99 16.35 -2.33
N GLY A 80 3.67 17.65 -2.34
CA GLY A 80 4.59 18.69 -2.83
C GLY A 80 4.61 18.88 -4.35
N GLY A 81 3.51 18.60 -5.03
CA GLY A 81 3.34 18.90 -6.47
C GLY A 81 4.00 17.92 -7.45
N VAL A 82 4.67 16.88 -6.96
CA VAL A 82 5.26 15.82 -7.79
C VAL A 82 4.40 14.55 -7.71
N PRO A 83 3.54 14.26 -8.72
CA PRO A 83 2.71 13.07 -8.72
C PRO A 83 3.51 11.78 -8.88
N THR A 84 3.07 10.72 -8.24
CA THR A 84 3.52 9.36 -8.54
C THR A 84 2.77 8.81 -9.76
N ARG A 85 3.36 7.86 -10.49
CA ARG A 85 2.56 6.91 -11.28
C ARG A 85 1.81 5.95 -10.36
N THR A 86 0.60 5.57 -10.76
CA THR A 86 -0.24 4.56 -10.11
C THR A 86 -0.49 3.36 -11.02
N VAL A 87 -0.72 3.61 -12.32
CA VAL A 87 -0.88 2.58 -13.36
C VAL A 87 0.14 2.77 -14.48
N TRP A 88 0.64 1.65 -15.02
CA TRP A 88 1.44 1.60 -16.25
C TRP A 88 0.90 0.50 -17.17
N ASP A 89 0.14 0.86 -18.19
CA ASP A 89 -0.42 -0.09 -19.16
C ASP A 89 0.47 -0.19 -20.40
N TRP A 90 1.28 -1.26 -20.50
CA TRP A 90 2.10 -1.54 -21.67
C TRP A 90 1.31 -2.14 -22.84
N SER A 91 0.04 -2.55 -22.67
CA SER A 91 -0.73 -3.15 -23.76
C SER A 91 -1.16 -2.15 -24.83
N THR A 92 -1.15 -0.86 -24.49
CA THR A 92 -1.35 0.24 -25.46
C THR A 92 -0.07 0.62 -26.22
N ALA A 93 1.11 0.09 -25.81
CA ALA A 93 2.39 0.45 -26.41
C ALA A 93 2.44 0.00 -27.89
N GLY A 94 2.98 0.87 -28.75
CA GLY A 94 3.04 0.65 -30.20
C GLY A 94 2.07 1.50 -31.02
N GLU A 95 1.04 2.14 -30.43
CA GLU A 95 0.22 3.14 -31.13
C GLU A 95 1.09 4.34 -31.57
N ARG A 96 0.99 4.68 -32.86
CA ARG A 96 1.79 5.69 -33.58
C ARG A 96 0.90 6.79 -34.15
N ASP A 97 1.49 7.89 -34.59
CA ASP A 97 0.73 8.96 -35.27
C ASP A 97 0.23 8.53 -36.67
N ARG A 98 -0.64 9.34 -37.29
CA ARG A 98 -1.17 9.11 -38.65
C ARG A 98 -0.10 9.07 -39.76
N LYS A 99 1.18 9.36 -39.44
CA LYS A 99 2.33 9.29 -40.34
C LYS A 99 3.29 8.15 -39.95
N GLY A 100 2.86 7.23 -39.08
CA GLY A 100 3.64 6.07 -38.62
C GLY A 100 4.79 6.40 -37.65
N ARG A 101 4.85 7.62 -37.11
CA ARG A 101 5.91 8.09 -36.22
C ARG A 101 5.60 7.82 -34.76
N ALA A 102 6.63 7.81 -33.91
CA ALA A 102 6.44 7.72 -32.47
C ALA A 102 5.57 8.88 -31.94
N LEU A 103 4.59 8.51 -31.12
CA LEU A 103 3.56 9.37 -30.56
C LEU A 103 3.80 9.52 -29.05
N VAL A 104 3.63 10.74 -28.56
CA VAL A 104 3.63 11.09 -27.13
C VAL A 104 2.36 11.88 -26.86
N LYS A 105 1.53 11.42 -25.93
CA LYS A 105 0.37 12.18 -25.44
C LYS A 105 0.70 12.75 -24.06
N LYS A 106 0.12 13.90 -23.76
CA LYS A 106 0.29 14.62 -22.49
C LYS A 106 -1.07 15.09 -21.99
N ASP A 107 -1.14 15.30 -20.67
CA ASP A 107 -2.23 16.05 -20.05
C ASP A 107 -1.92 17.56 -19.98
N ASP A 108 -2.85 18.33 -19.40
CA ASP A 108 -2.75 19.78 -19.25
C ASP A 108 -1.56 20.22 -18.38
N GLU A 109 -1.17 19.37 -17.42
CA GLU A 109 0.03 19.51 -16.59
C GLU A 109 1.33 19.14 -17.35
N LYS A 110 1.23 18.82 -18.65
CA LYS A 110 2.32 18.45 -19.57
C LYS A 110 3.04 17.16 -19.20
N ARG A 111 2.48 16.35 -18.31
CA ARG A 111 2.98 15.02 -17.90
C ARG A 111 2.74 14.04 -19.05
N ILE A 112 3.66 13.11 -19.25
CA ILE A 112 3.53 12.11 -20.34
C ILE A 112 2.56 11.02 -19.90
N THR A 113 1.32 11.09 -20.39
CA THR A 113 0.25 10.10 -20.16
C THR A 113 0.30 8.93 -21.14
N TYR A 114 0.98 9.09 -22.29
CA TYR A 114 1.26 7.99 -23.22
C TYR A 114 2.56 8.21 -23.99
N ALA A 115 3.31 7.14 -24.29
CA ALA A 115 4.35 7.14 -25.31
C ALA A 115 4.43 5.81 -26.06
N THR A 116 4.64 5.81 -27.38
CA THR A 116 4.72 4.58 -28.21
C THR A 116 5.70 3.53 -27.67
N GLN A 117 6.80 3.98 -27.07
CA GLN A 117 7.83 3.10 -26.49
C GLN A 117 7.42 2.44 -25.15
N LYS A 118 6.36 2.91 -24.49
CA LYS A 118 6.06 2.59 -23.08
C LYS A 118 4.59 2.35 -22.77
N GLY A 119 3.66 2.66 -23.67
CA GLY A 119 2.23 2.55 -23.40
C GLY A 119 1.70 3.74 -22.58
N SER A 120 0.62 3.48 -21.84
CA SER A 120 -0.14 4.49 -21.08
C SER A 120 0.28 4.57 -19.61
N PHE A 121 0.07 5.73 -19.00
CA PHE A 121 0.38 6.02 -17.60
C PHE A 121 -0.76 6.75 -16.92
N GLU A 122 -1.09 6.34 -15.70
CA GLU A 122 -1.91 7.11 -14.78
C GLU A 122 -1.05 7.68 -13.65
N PHE A 123 -1.43 8.86 -13.16
CA PHE A 123 -0.71 9.62 -12.15
C PHE A 123 -1.64 10.10 -11.04
N ALA A 124 -1.12 10.22 -9.83
CA ALA A 124 -1.84 10.81 -8.70
C ALA A 124 -0.88 11.53 -7.73
N SER A 125 -1.41 12.58 -7.08
CA SER A 125 -0.74 13.39 -6.04
C SER A 125 -1.49 13.24 -4.72
N ASN A 126 -0.81 13.47 -3.59
CA ASN A 126 -1.38 13.36 -2.24
C ASN A 126 -2.13 12.02 -2.02
N VAL A 127 -1.55 10.93 -2.52
CA VAL A 127 -2.18 9.61 -2.59
C VAL A 127 -2.31 9.01 -1.20
N THR A 128 -3.53 8.61 -0.82
CA THR A 128 -3.77 7.81 0.38
C THR A 128 -3.13 6.42 0.22
N PRO A 129 -2.34 5.94 1.20
CA PRO A 129 -1.81 4.57 1.16
C PRO A 129 -2.93 3.51 1.18
N THR A 130 -2.68 2.36 0.57
CA THR A 130 -3.41 1.13 0.88
C THR A 130 -2.81 0.56 2.16
N TYR A 131 -3.63 0.24 3.16
CA TYR A 131 -3.14 -0.35 4.41
C TYR A 131 -3.18 -1.87 4.32
N LYS A 132 -2.15 -2.54 4.83
CA LYS A 132 -2.05 -4.00 4.90
C LYS A 132 -1.43 -4.42 6.22
N TRP A 133 -1.81 -5.58 6.73
CA TRP A 133 -0.94 -6.31 7.66
C TRP A 133 0.39 -6.63 6.97
N PHE A 134 1.48 -6.46 7.70
CA PHE A 134 2.83 -6.74 7.23
C PHE A 134 3.70 -7.16 8.41
N ASN A 135 4.47 -8.23 8.25
CA ASN A 135 5.41 -8.75 9.27
C ASN A 135 6.90 -8.55 8.95
N GLY A 136 7.20 -8.01 7.76
CA GLY A 136 8.55 -7.75 7.26
C GLY A 136 8.92 -8.61 6.06
N ASP A 137 8.29 -9.78 5.92
CA ASP A 137 8.61 -10.75 4.87
C ASP A 137 7.91 -10.41 3.55
N ILE A 138 8.69 -10.43 2.45
CA ILE A 138 8.21 -10.15 1.09
C ILE A 138 8.73 -11.24 0.15
N THR A 139 7.83 -12.01 -0.46
CA THR A 139 8.19 -12.94 -1.55
C THR A 139 8.04 -12.24 -2.88
N PHE A 140 9.11 -12.16 -3.66
CA PHE A 140 9.10 -11.63 -5.02
C PHE A 140 8.94 -12.78 -6.03
N ARG A 141 8.19 -12.55 -7.11
CA ARG A 141 8.16 -13.44 -8.27
C ARG A 141 9.51 -13.42 -8.98
N LEU A 142 10.07 -14.60 -9.23
CA LEU A 142 11.27 -14.76 -10.04
C LEU A 142 10.93 -14.87 -11.54
N PRO A 143 11.83 -14.44 -12.44
CA PRO A 143 11.70 -14.67 -13.87
C PRO A 143 11.50 -16.15 -14.20
N GLY A 144 10.56 -16.46 -15.11
CA GLY A 144 10.24 -17.83 -15.50
C GLY A 144 9.27 -18.57 -14.56
N GLU A 145 8.88 -18.01 -13.41
CA GLU A 145 7.79 -18.56 -12.61
C GLU A 145 6.47 -18.56 -13.39
N LYS A 146 5.66 -19.62 -13.21
CA LYS A 146 4.31 -19.69 -13.76
C LYS A 146 3.35 -18.76 -13.01
N ILE A 147 2.42 -18.19 -13.77
CA ILE A 147 1.38 -17.28 -13.29
C ILE A 147 0.01 -17.76 -13.73
N ASP A 148 -1.03 -17.35 -13.01
CA ASP A 148 -2.40 -17.37 -13.50
C ASP A 148 -2.71 -16.03 -14.20
N PRO A 149 -2.91 -16.00 -15.53
CA PRO A 149 -3.22 -14.76 -16.24
C PRO A 149 -4.69 -14.32 -16.11
N SER A 150 -5.55 -15.09 -15.42
CA SER A 150 -6.96 -14.73 -15.21
C SER A 150 -7.19 -13.80 -14.01
N SER A 151 -6.18 -13.63 -13.13
CA SER A 151 -6.23 -12.77 -11.94
C SER A 151 -5.15 -11.67 -11.95
N GLU A 152 -5.18 -10.74 -10.97
CA GLU A 152 -4.13 -9.72 -10.81
C GLU A 152 -2.86 -10.34 -10.22
N VAL A 153 -1.85 -10.57 -11.07
CA VAL A 153 -0.62 -11.26 -10.70
C VAL A 153 0.25 -10.37 -9.81
N LEU A 154 0.40 -10.78 -8.54
CA LEU A 154 1.28 -10.11 -7.60
C LEU A 154 2.75 -10.33 -7.99
N ILE A 155 3.46 -9.25 -8.30
CA ILE A 155 4.92 -9.22 -8.53
C ILE A 155 5.66 -9.45 -7.21
N ASN A 156 5.08 -9.00 -6.10
CA ASN A 156 5.49 -9.38 -4.76
C ASN A 156 4.29 -9.60 -3.84
N ALA A 157 4.34 -10.69 -3.06
CA ALA A 157 3.46 -10.93 -1.94
C ALA A 157 4.00 -10.21 -0.70
N ILE A 158 3.13 -9.52 0.02
CA ILE A 158 3.37 -8.94 1.34
C ILE A 158 2.76 -9.90 2.36
N HIS A 159 3.55 -10.39 3.30
CA HIS A 159 3.10 -11.39 4.29
C HIS A 159 2.76 -10.75 5.64
N GLY A 160 1.85 -11.39 6.37
CA GLY A 160 1.35 -10.95 7.66
C GLY A 160 -0.18 -10.86 7.72
N ASP A 161 -0.72 -11.00 8.93
CA ASP A 161 -2.15 -11.05 9.25
C ASP A 161 -2.41 -10.55 10.70
N GLU A 162 -3.65 -10.48 11.14
CA GLU A 162 -4.00 -10.03 12.50
C GLU A 162 -3.58 -11.00 13.62
N THR A 163 -3.30 -12.26 13.31
CA THR A 163 -2.93 -13.29 14.30
C THR A 163 -1.42 -13.33 14.56
N ASP A 164 -0.60 -13.04 13.54
CA ASP A 164 0.86 -12.97 13.66
C ASP A 164 1.31 -11.82 14.60
N PRO A 165 2.02 -12.11 15.71
CA PRO A 165 2.47 -11.09 16.65
C PRO A 165 3.59 -10.19 16.10
N LYS A 166 4.21 -10.51 14.96
CA LYS A 166 5.15 -9.61 14.24
C LYS A 166 4.43 -8.65 13.29
N SER A 167 3.16 -8.91 12.99
CA SER A 167 2.40 -8.15 12.00
C SER A 167 1.90 -6.82 12.57
N ARG A 168 2.17 -5.75 11.82
CA ARG A 168 1.58 -4.42 12.03
C ARG A 168 0.86 -3.95 10.77
N ILE A 169 -0.18 -3.14 10.96
CA ILE A 169 -0.84 -2.41 9.88
C ILE A 169 0.13 -1.34 9.35
N TYR A 170 0.49 -1.44 8.07
CA TYR A 170 1.55 -0.67 7.42
C TYR A 170 1.03 0.02 6.14
N PRO A 171 1.46 1.25 5.81
CA PRO A 171 1.03 1.94 4.59
C PRO A 171 1.81 1.43 3.37
N MET A 172 1.09 1.14 2.29
CA MET A 172 1.64 0.63 1.03
C MET A 172 1.22 1.53 -0.14
N LYS A 173 2.14 1.79 -1.07
CA LYS A 173 1.77 2.11 -2.45
C LYS A 173 1.55 0.81 -3.21
N ILE A 174 0.39 0.66 -3.83
CA ILE A 174 0.19 -0.34 -4.88
C ILE A 174 0.47 0.31 -6.23
N MET A 175 1.48 -0.21 -6.95
CA MET A 175 1.73 0.12 -8.35
C MET A 175 1.09 -0.97 -9.21
N ARG A 176 0.18 -0.61 -10.12
CA ARG A 176 -0.44 -1.55 -11.06
C ARG A 176 0.15 -1.43 -12.45
N ALA A 177 0.19 -2.53 -13.18
CA ALA A 177 0.57 -2.53 -14.58
C ALA A 177 -0.16 -3.62 -15.37
N LYS A 178 -0.39 -3.37 -16.66
CA LYS A 178 -0.47 -4.49 -17.62
C LYS A 178 0.88 -4.60 -18.28
N GLN A 179 1.50 -5.77 -18.20
CA GLN A 179 2.85 -6.00 -18.73
C GLN A 179 2.86 -7.20 -19.69
N PRO A 180 3.80 -7.22 -20.65
CA PRO A 180 3.94 -8.36 -21.56
C PRO A 180 4.35 -9.62 -20.79
N TYR A 181 3.87 -10.77 -21.23
CA TYR A 181 4.23 -12.09 -20.69
C TYR A 181 4.25 -13.15 -21.78
N ASP A 182 4.81 -14.33 -21.48
CA ASP A 182 4.73 -15.50 -22.34
C ASP A 182 3.35 -16.16 -22.22
N GLU A 183 2.54 -16.06 -23.27
CA GLU A 183 1.17 -16.57 -23.26
C GLU A 183 1.12 -18.11 -23.24
N GLY A 184 2.06 -18.77 -23.95
CA GLY A 184 2.08 -20.22 -24.11
C GLY A 184 2.66 -20.95 -22.89
N ASN A 185 3.73 -20.43 -22.30
CA ASN A 185 4.30 -20.98 -21.07
C ASN A 185 3.57 -20.50 -19.81
N GLN A 186 2.82 -19.39 -19.90
CA GLN A 186 2.19 -18.68 -18.78
C GLN A 186 3.23 -18.21 -17.74
N THR A 187 4.28 -17.52 -18.20
CA THR A 187 5.40 -17.05 -17.35
C THR A 187 5.69 -15.57 -17.55
N LEU A 188 6.17 -14.92 -16.49
CA LEU A 188 6.76 -13.58 -16.60
C LEU A 188 8.23 -13.71 -17.02
N LEU A 189 8.58 -13.17 -18.19
CA LEU A 189 9.93 -13.18 -18.72
C LEU A 189 10.54 -11.77 -18.71
N PRO A 190 11.88 -11.65 -18.61
CA PRO A 190 12.58 -10.42 -18.94
C PRO A 190 12.37 -10.07 -20.42
N TYR A 191 12.46 -8.79 -20.77
CA TYR A 191 12.32 -8.33 -22.15
C TYR A 191 13.28 -7.19 -22.50
N GLN A 192 13.90 -7.25 -23.67
CA GLN A 192 14.83 -6.23 -24.14
C GLN A 192 14.06 -4.96 -24.55
N LEU A 193 14.12 -3.92 -23.71
CA LEU A 193 13.53 -2.62 -24.05
C LEU A 193 14.43 -1.77 -24.96
N ALA A 194 15.74 -1.73 -24.68
CA ALA A 194 16.69 -0.83 -25.31
C ALA A 194 17.73 -1.58 -26.16
N GLY A 195 18.15 -0.95 -27.26
CA GLY A 195 19.08 -1.51 -28.23
C GLY A 195 18.94 -0.82 -29.60
N ARG A 196 19.95 -0.97 -30.47
CA ARG A 196 19.92 -0.50 -31.87
C ARG A 196 19.56 -1.59 -32.87
N ASP A 197 19.57 -2.83 -32.40
CA ASP A 197 19.07 -4.03 -33.06
C ASP A 197 17.54 -3.96 -33.29
N ARG A 198 17.00 -5.02 -33.91
CA ARG A 198 15.58 -5.11 -34.27
C ARG A 198 14.75 -5.88 -33.24
N ASP A 199 15.29 -6.15 -32.07
CA ASP A 199 14.67 -7.03 -31.08
C ASP A 199 14.32 -6.23 -29.81
N ALA A 200 15.13 -5.23 -29.47
CA ALA A 200 14.80 -4.12 -28.58
C ALA A 200 13.43 -3.47 -28.90
N TYR A 201 12.52 -3.50 -27.93
CA TYR A 201 11.15 -3.00 -28.10
C TYR A 201 11.08 -1.51 -28.51
N TRP A 202 11.95 -0.64 -27.97
CA TRP A 202 11.94 0.80 -28.28
C TRP A 202 12.37 1.14 -29.71
N THR A 203 12.92 0.16 -30.44
CA THR A 203 13.31 0.25 -31.86
C THR A 203 12.34 -0.52 -32.75
N SER A 204 11.97 -1.74 -32.36
CA SER A 204 11.16 -2.67 -33.17
C SER A 204 9.66 -2.53 -32.98
N TYR A 205 9.22 -2.17 -31.76
CA TYR A 205 7.84 -2.20 -31.29
C TYR A 205 7.17 -3.57 -31.47
N LYS A 206 7.94 -4.66 -31.29
CA LYS A 206 7.48 -6.05 -31.36
C LYS A 206 7.80 -6.80 -30.06
N TRP A 207 6.76 -7.13 -29.30
CA TRP A 207 6.90 -7.77 -27.99
C TRP A 207 7.48 -9.18 -28.06
N ASP A 208 7.10 -9.99 -29.05
CA ASP A 208 7.62 -11.36 -29.19
C ASP A 208 9.15 -11.39 -29.38
N ARG A 209 9.71 -10.37 -30.05
CA ARG A 209 11.16 -10.22 -30.21
C ARG A 209 11.85 -9.77 -28.92
N ALA A 210 11.27 -8.78 -28.24
CA ALA A 210 11.80 -8.26 -27.00
C ALA A 210 11.80 -9.33 -25.90
N LEU A 211 10.74 -10.13 -25.83
CA LEU A 211 10.63 -11.30 -24.93
C LEU A 211 11.61 -12.41 -25.34
N LYS A 212 11.70 -12.78 -26.63
CA LYS A 212 12.68 -13.79 -27.09
C LYS A 212 14.11 -13.39 -26.73
N ALA A 213 14.51 -12.14 -26.96
CA ALA A 213 15.84 -11.65 -26.62
C ALA A 213 16.09 -11.59 -25.10
N GLY A 214 15.08 -11.24 -24.30
CA GLY A 214 15.19 -11.26 -22.83
C GLY A 214 15.25 -12.67 -22.23
N ALA A 215 14.51 -13.61 -22.81
CA ALA A 215 14.57 -15.04 -22.53
C ALA A 215 15.94 -15.63 -22.87
N ASP A 216 16.44 -15.40 -24.09
CA ASP A 216 17.76 -15.83 -24.55
C ASP A 216 18.88 -15.28 -23.65
N ALA A 217 18.80 -13.99 -23.27
CA ALA A 217 19.76 -13.35 -22.38
C ALA A 217 19.71 -13.83 -20.91
N THR A 218 18.72 -14.66 -20.55
CA THR A 218 18.58 -15.23 -19.20
C THR A 218 18.50 -16.76 -19.15
N GLY A 219 18.62 -17.45 -20.29
CA GLY A 219 18.52 -18.91 -20.37
C GLY A 219 17.13 -19.46 -20.09
N LEU A 220 16.08 -18.65 -20.29
CA LEU A 220 14.68 -19.04 -20.14
C LEU A 220 14.06 -19.39 -21.50
N ASP A 221 13.06 -20.26 -21.50
CA ASP A 221 12.26 -20.57 -22.69
C ASP A 221 11.22 -19.47 -22.96
N PHE A 222 11.02 -19.15 -24.25
CA PHE A 222 9.88 -18.36 -24.73
C PHE A 222 9.09 -19.15 -25.78
N SER A 223 7.78 -19.29 -25.58
CA SER A 223 6.88 -20.07 -26.46
C SER A 223 6.74 -19.52 -27.88
N GLY A 224 7.23 -18.30 -28.13
CA GLY A 224 7.06 -17.58 -29.39
C GLY A 224 5.82 -16.69 -29.46
N LYS A 225 4.94 -16.71 -28.44
CA LYS A 225 3.71 -15.89 -28.39
C LYS A 225 3.66 -14.99 -27.16
N SER A 226 3.58 -13.68 -27.38
CA SER A 226 3.37 -12.70 -26.31
C SER A 226 1.91 -12.38 -26.05
N GLY A 227 1.55 -12.25 -24.77
CA GLY A 227 0.27 -11.72 -24.29
C GLY A 227 0.49 -10.56 -23.31
N PHE A 228 -0.59 -10.02 -22.72
CA PHE A 228 -0.51 -9.05 -21.63
C PHE A 228 -1.30 -9.53 -20.41
N VAL A 229 -0.74 -9.34 -19.22
CA VAL A 229 -1.32 -9.75 -17.94
C VAL A 229 -1.39 -8.58 -16.97
N SER A 230 -2.47 -8.49 -16.20
CA SER A 230 -2.64 -7.52 -15.12
C SER A 230 -1.77 -7.90 -13.93
N THR A 231 -1.06 -6.92 -13.37
CA THR A 231 -0.08 -7.13 -12.30
C THR A 231 -0.14 -6.01 -11.26
N ALA A 232 0.21 -6.35 -10.02
CA ALA A 232 0.38 -5.40 -8.93
C ALA A 232 1.70 -5.62 -8.19
N MET A 233 2.32 -4.52 -7.76
CA MET A 233 3.51 -4.51 -6.91
C MET A 233 3.30 -3.59 -5.72
N ALA A 234 3.44 -4.12 -4.51
CA ALA A 234 3.27 -3.38 -3.26
C ALA A 234 4.62 -2.85 -2.74
N TRP A 235 4.65 -1.58 -2.34
CA TRP A 235 5.83 -0.88 -1.83
C TRP A 235 5.53 -0.26 -0.46
N PRO A 236 6.18 -0.70 0.62
CA PRO A 236 6.05 -0.07 1.94
C PRO A 236 6.44 1.41 1.89
N ILE A 237 5.64 2.26 2.51
CA ILE A 237 5.85 3.72 2.54
C ILE A 237 6.51 4.10 3.87
N THR A 238 7.77 4.51 3.79
CA THR A 238 8.64 4.84 4.94
C THR A 238 9.08 6.31 4.98
N HIS A 239 8.75 7.08 3.94
CA HIS A 239 9.18 8.46 3.73
C HIS A 239 7.97 9.40 3.59
N MET A 240 8.21 10.72 3.68
CA MET A 240 7.16 11.74 3.81
C MET A 240 6.37 11.66 5.13
N VAL A 241 7.05 11.39 6.25
CA VAL A 241 6.50 11.70 7.59
C VAL A 241 5.96 13.14 7.61
N ALA A 242 4.75 13.33 8.11
CA ALA A 242 4.09 14.61 8.25
C ALA A 242 4.35 15.22 9.65
N PRO A 243 4.18 16.54 9.83
CA PRO A 243 4.11 17.13 11.18
C PRO A 243 3.04 16.43 12.03
N LYS A 244 3.24 16.37 13.34
CA LYS A 244 2.34 15.65 14.28
C LYS A 244 0.90 16.14 14.22
N GLU A 245 0.69 17.42 13.89
CA GLU A 245 -0.60 18.09 13.67
C GLU A 245 -1.33 17.60 12.42
N ASN A 246 -0.67 16.82 11.57
CA ASN A 246 -1.19 16.21 10.35
C ASN A 246 -1.10 14.67 10.41
N ALA A 247 -0.89 14.08 11.60
CA ALA A 247 -1.03 12.64 11.78
C ALA A 247 -2.52 12.24 11.67
N LEU A 248 -2.78 10.96 11.39
CA LEU A 248 -4.15 10.44 11.40
C LEU A 248 -4.76 10.49 12.81
N GLU A 249 -5.93 11.11 12.92
CA GLU A 249 -6.74 11.08 14.15
C GLU A 249 -7.61 9.81 14.25
N CYS A 250 -8.27 9.62 15.39
CA CYS A 250 -9.03 8.41 15.69
C CYS A 250 -10.13 8.12 14.66
N ASP A 251 -10.89 9.14 14.27
CA ASP A 251 -12.02 9.02 13.31
C ASP A 251 -11.58 8.50 11.93
N SER A 252 -10.36 8.84 11.52
CA SER A 252 -9.75 8.39 10.26
C SER A 252 -9.64 6.87 10.18
N CYS A 253 -9.58 6.16 11.31
CA CYS A 253 -9.49 4.69 11.36
C CYS A 253 -10.73 4.02 11.97
N HIS A 254 -11.36 4.66 12.97
CA HIS A 254 -12.49 4.13 13.74
C HIS A 254 -13.87 4.41 13.11
N THR A 255 -13.93 4.56 11.79
CA THR A 255 -15.18 4.78 11.03
C THR A 255 -15.32 3.75 9.91
N ARG A 256 -16.58 3.43 9.54
CA ARG A 256 -16.93 2.38 8.56
C ARG A 256 -16.33 2.57 7.16
N GLN A 257 -15.95 3.80 6.79
CA GLN A 257 -15.30 4.14 5.53
C GLN A 257 -13.93 4.81 5.76
N GLY A 258 -13.33 4.58 6.92
CA GLY A 258 -12.00 5.05 7.27
C GLY A 258 -10.86 4.27 6.60
N ARG A 259 -9.62 4.60 6.95
CA ARG A 259 -8.37 4.01 6.41
C ARG A 259 -8.34 2.49 6.46
N LEU A 260 -8.98 1.89 7.46
CA LEU A 260 -8.96 0.46 7.72
C LEU A 260 -10.16 -0.30 7.14
N ALA A 261 -10.99 0.31 6.28
CA ALA A 261 -12.21 -0.32 5.75
C ALA A 261 -11.95 -1.65 5.02
N ASP A 262 -10.82 -1.77 4.29
CA ASP A 262 -10.46 -2.97 3.53
C ASP A 262 -9.82 -4.10 4.38
N LEU A 263 -9.73 -3.94 5.71
CA LEU A 263 -9.03 -4.89 6.61
C LEU A 263 -9.99 -5.65 7.53
N ALA A 264 -10.17 -6.95 7.26
CA ALA A 264 -10.97 -7.86 8.08
C ALA A 264 -10.15 -8.56 9.20
N GLY A 265 -10.76 -9.52 9.89
CA GLY A 265 -10.10 -10.42 10.86
C GLY A 265 -10.12 -9.96 12.32
N PHE A 266 -10.09 -8.65 12.57
CA PHE A 266 -10.04 -8.05 13.90
C PHE A 266 -11.12 -6.98 14.11
N TYR A 267 -11.46 -6.75 15.39
CA TYR A 267 -12.47 -5.76 15.80
C TYR A 267 -11.84 -4.37 16.03
N VAL A 268 -12.39 -3.35 15.36
CA VAL A 268 -12.07 -1.93 15.51
C VAL A 268 -13.29 -1.20 16.08
N PRO A 269 -13.23 -0.64 17.31
CA PRO A 269 -14.32 0.15 17.87
C PRO A 269 -14.80 1.25 16.92
N GLY A 270 -16.11 1.46 16.81
CA GLY A 270 -16.72 2.50 15.95
C GLY A 270 -16.80 2.15 14.45
N ARG A 271 -15.79 1.45 13.90
CA ARG A 271 -15.88 0.83 12.58
C ARG A 271 -16.84 -0.37 12.64
N ASP A 272 -16.59 -1.28 13.57
CA ASP A 272 -17.23 -2.58 13.64
C ASP A 272 -18.29 -2.66 14.74
N ASN A 273 -19.28 -3.52 14.51
CA ASN A 273 -20.32 -3.86 15.47
C ASN A 273 -20.61 -5.37 15.46
N PHE A 274 -21.18 -5.87 16.56
CA PHE A 274 -21.69 -7.23 16.62
C PHE A 274 -23.22 -7.15 16.59
N GLU A 275 -23.84 -7.42 15.44
CA GLU A 275 -25.28 -7.19 15.25
C GLU A 275 -26.17 -7.81 16.34
N TRP A 276 -25.78 -8.94 16.93
CA TRP A 276 -26.54 -9.59 17.98
C TRP A 276 -26.44 -8.88 19.33
N LEU A 277 -25.29 -8.28 19.67
CA LEU A 277 -25.15 -7.40 20.83
C LEU A 277 -25.93 -6.10 20.62
N ASP A 278 -25.87 -5.50 19.43
CA ASP A 278 -26.64 -4.30 19.10
C ASP A 278 -28.15 -4.57 19.26
N LYS A 279 -28.65 -5.66 18.65
CA LYS A 279 -30.06 -6.08 18.76
C LYS A 279 -30.44 -6.35 20.22
N ALA A 280 -29.61 -7.06 20.98
CA ALA A 280 -29.86 -7.32 22.40
C ALA A 280 -29.87 -6.01 23.24
N GLY A 281 -28.98 -5.07 22.95
CA GLY A 281 -28.91 -3.76 23.61
C GLY A 281 -30.14 -2.90 23.32
N PHE A 282 -30.59 -2.83 22.07
CA PHE A 282 -31.83 -2.13 21.71
C PHE A 282 -33.07 -2.79 22.31
N ILE A 283 -33.12 -4.13 22.37
CA ILE A 283 -34.19 -4.87 23.05
C ILE A 283 -34.20 -4.57 24.55
N ALA A 284 -33.03 -4.55 25.22
CA ALA A 284 -32.91 -4.19 26.63
C ALA A 284 -33.35 -2.74 26.91
N ALA A 285 -32.94 -1.79 26.06
CA ALA A 285 -33.37 -0.39 26.14
C ALA A 285 -34.89 -0.24 25.95
N LEU A 286 -35.48 -0.98 25.01
CA LEU A 286 -36.92 -1.00 24.79
C LEU A 286 -37.68 -1.59 25.98
N MET A 287 -37.21 -2.69 26.57
CA MET A 287 -37.79 -3.28 27.78
C MET A 287 -37.71 -2.32 28.98
N ALA A 288 -36.58 -1.62 29.15
CA ALA A 288 -36.44 -0.60 30.18
C ALA A 288 -37.43 0.57 29.99
N LEU A 289 -37.57 1.07 28.76
CA LEU A 289 -38.53 2.12 28.42
C LEU A 289 -39.98 1.68 28.70
N VAL A 290 -40.36 0.46 28.29
CA VAL A 290 -41.68 -0.12 28.59
C VAL A 290 -41.90 -0.24 30.10
N GLY A 291 -40.90 -0.69 30.88
CA GLY A 291 -40.97 -0.74 32.33
C GLY A 291 -41.21 0.63 32.98
N VAL A 292 -40.50 1.67 32.53
CA VAL A 292 -40.68 3.05 33.00
C VAL A 292 -42.07 3.59 32.65
N VAL A 293 -42.55 3.36 31.42
CA VAL A 293 -43.89 3.78 30.98
C VAL A 293 -44.99 3.07 31.77
N LEU A 294 -44.90 1.76 31.98
CA LEU A 294 -45.86 0.99 32.78
C LEU A 294 -45.87 1.45 34.26
N HIS A 295 -44.70 1.74 34.84
CA HIS A 295 -44.61 2.29 36.20
C HIS A 295 -45.22 3.70 36.30
N GLY A 296 -44.99 4.55 35.30
CA GLY A 296 -45.58 5.88 35.19
C GLY A 296 -47.11 5.83 35.07
N LEU A 297 -47.63 5.00 34.16
CA LEU A 297 -49.07 4.77 33.98
C LEU A 297 -49.73 4.18 35.24
N GLY A 298 -49.05 3.25 35.92
CA GLY A 298 -49.51 2.71 37.21
C GLY A 298 -49.63 3.78 38.29
N ARG A 299 -48.62 4.66 38.43
CA ARG A 299 -48.68 5.83 39.33
C ARG A 299 -49.81 6.79 38.95
N PHE A 300 -49.97 7.09 37.66
CA PHE A 300 -51.02 7.97 37.15
C PHE A 300 -52.42 7.40 37.47
N ALA A 301 -52.69 6.15 37.14
CA ALA A 301 -53.96 5.48 37.41
C ALA A 301 -54.27 5.38 38.92
N MET A 302 -53.27 5.13 39.77
CA MET A 302 -53.46 5.15 41.22
C MET A 302 -53.78 6.54 41.78
N SER A 303 -53.36 7.63 41.12
CA SER A 303 -53.68 8.99 41.59
C SER A 303 -55.19 9.31 41.51
N PHE A 304 -55.89 8.77 40.50
CA PHE A 304 -57.35 8.89 40.37
C PHE A 304 -58.13 8.02 41.36
N ARG A 305 -57.50 7.07 42.05
CA ARG A 305 -58.12 6.24 43.10
C ARG A 305 -57.94 6.82 44.52
N LYS A 306 -57.47 8.06 44.61
CA LYS A 306 -57.32 8.87 45.84
C LYS A 306 -58.07 10.23 45.75
N ARG A 307 -59.03 10.32 44.83
CA ARG A 307 -60.11 11.32 44.81
C ARG A 307 -61.44 10.58 44.88
#